data_AF-A0A0B4UCJ4-F1
#
_entry.id   AF-A0A0B4UCJ4-F1
#
_cell.length_a   1.000
_cell.length_b   1.000
_cell.length_c   1.000
_cell.angle_alpha   90.00
_cell.angle_beta   90.00
_cell.angle_gamma   90.00
#
_symmetry.space_group_name_H-M   'P 1'
#
loop_
_entity.id
_entity.type
_entity.pdbx_description
1 polymer ?
#
loop_
_entity_poly.entity_id
_entity_poly.type
_entity_poly.pdbx_seq_one_letter_code
_entity_poly.pdbx_strand_id
1 'polypeptide(L)'
;YYHPTSGHKLVLMSEESYFFKMKEFQNWWLNEVNNNPEWLLPSKMTNEMISNFVSEGLEDLSVTRVNINWGIKTNEDPKHTLYVWLDALFNYVSALGFDLDNPGDDYLKYWENGDEIVHIIGKEISRFHFIYWTIFTKALGIKVPNKIYAHGLLRDKDGRKMSKSLNNVIEPEYLFSKYHDEMIKYYFASAITFGEDG
;
A
#
# COMPACT_ATOMS: atom_id res chain seq x y z
N TYR A 1 -18.89 -18.69 -11.32
CA TYR A 1 -18.23 -17.40 -11.58
C TYR A 1 -16.79 -17.66 -12.01
N TYR A 2 -16.24 -16.89 -12.95
CA TYR A 2 -14.85 -17.00 -13.38
C TYR A 2 -14.15 -15.66 -13.09
N HIS A 3 -12.86 -15.71 -12.75
CA HIS A 3 -12.07 -14.50 -12.54
C HIS A 3 -11.97 -13.73 -13.87
N PRO A 4 -12.25 -12.41 -13.90
CA PRO A 4 -12.38 -11.64 -15.15
C PRO A 4 -11.07 -11.58 -15.96
N THR A 5 -9.92 -11.60 -15.30
CA THR A 5 -8.60 -11.54 -15.95
C THR A 5 -7.94 -12.91 -16.17
N SER A 6 -7.81 -13.75 -15.13
CA SER A 6 -7.13 -15.06 -15.24
C SER A 6 -8.00 -16.17 -15.83
N GLY A 7 -9.33 -16.00 -15.90
CA GLY A 7 -10.24 -17.05 -16.35
C GLY A 7 -10.37 -18.24 -15.39
N HIS A 8 -9.78 -18.17 -14.19
CA HIS A 8 -9.88 -19.24 -13.20
C HIS A 8 -11.31 -19.37 -12.66
N LYS A 9 -11.78 -20.60 -12.46
CA LYS A 9 -13.08 -20.85 -11.84
C LYS A 9 -13.06 -20.38 -10.38
N LEU A 10 -13.95 -19.47 -10.03
CA LEU A 10 -14.11 -18.99 -8.67
C LEU A 10 -14.87 -20.02 -7.84
N VAL A 11 -14.45 -20.15 -6.59
CA VAL A 11 -15.08 -21.01 -5.58
C VAL A 11 -15.74 -20.12 -4.56
N LEU A 12 -16.99 -20.42 -4.22
CA LEU A 12 -17.67 -19.74 -3.12
C LEU A 12 -17.01 -20.17 -1.81
N MET A 13 -16.56 -19.21 -1.03
CA MET A 13 -15.99 -19.45 0.29
C MET A 13 -16.74 -18.63 1.34
N SER A 14 -16.88 -19.20 2.53
CA SER A 14 -17.40 -18.54 3.71
C SER A 14 -16.53 -18.95 4.88
N GLU A 15 -16.07 -17.96 5.62
CA GLU A 15 -15.29 -18.18 6.82
C GLU A 15 -15.55 -17.05 7.81
N GLU A 16 -15.31 -17.35 9.09
CA GLU A 16 -15.35 -16.36 10.14
C GLU A 16 -14.19 -15.36 9.96
N SER A 17 -14.46 -14.08 10.17
CA SER A 17 -13.47 -13.02 10.08
C SER A 17 -13.86 -11.85 10.97
N TYR A 18 -12.87 -11.25 11.63
CA TYR A 18 -12.99 -9.90 12.14
C TYR A 18 -12.99 -8.88 11.00
N PHE A 19 -13.81 -7.84 11.15
CA PHE A 19 -13.94 -6.74 10.21
C PHE A 19 -13.56 -5.42 10.86
N PHE A 20 -12.72 -4.66 10.18
CA PHE A 20 -12.43 -3.29 10.53
C PHE A 20 -13.47 -2.36 9.90
N LYS A 21 -14.01 -1.43 10.70
CA LYS A 21 -15.11 -0.55 10.32
C LYS A 21 -14.67 0.62 9.43
N MET A 22 -14.26 0.34 8.21
CA MET A 22 -13.80 1.36 7.24
C MET A 22 -14.84 2.44 6.98
N LYS A 23 -16.13 2.08 7.01
CA LYS A 23 -17.29 2.97 6.79
C LYS A 23 -17.23 4.23 7.64
N GLU A 24 -16.83 4.09 8.90
CA GLU A 24 -16.84 5.18 9.88
C GLU A 24 -15.81 6.27 9.53
N PHE A 25 -14.80 5.97 8.69
CA PHE A 25 -13.70 6.88 8.37
C PHE A 25 -13.83 7.56 7.00
N GLN A 26 -14.82 7.19 6.19
CA GLN A 26 -14.99 7.72 4.83
C GLN A 26 -15.08 9.25 4.79
N ASN A 27 -15.90 9.83 5.66
CA ASN A 27 -16.10 11.29 5.68
C ASN A 27 -14.82 12.03 6.05
N TRP A 28 -14.08 11.51 7.03
CA TRP A 28 -12.78 12.07 7.38
C TRP A 28 -11.81 11.99 6.19
N TRP A 29 -11.71 10.81 5.56
CA TRP A 29 -10.78 10.60 4.46
C TRP A 29 -11.07 11.53 3.27
N LEU A 30 -12.34 11.67 2.88
CA LEU A 30 -12.76 12.60 1.81
C LEU A 30 -12.44 14.06 2.15
N ASN A 31 -12.71 14.48 3.40
CA ASN A 31 -12.39 15.83 3.85
C ASN A 31 -10.88 16.10 3.82
N GLU A 32 -10.07 15.12 4.25
CA GLU A 32 -8.61 15.23 4.26
C GLU A 32 -8.06 15.38 2.83
N VAL A 33 -8.52 14.55 1.89
CA VAL A 33 -8.11 14.64 0.48
C VAL A 33 -8.51 15.96 -0.16
N ASN A 34 -9.71 16.47 0.13
CA ASN A 34 -10.18 17.74 -0.43
C ASN A 34 -9.44 18.95 0.13
N ASN A 35 -9.09 18.92 1.42
CA ASN A 35 -8.42 20.02 2.10
C ASN A 35 -6.89 20.00 1.90
N ASN A 36 -6.32 18.85 1.55
CA ASN A 36 -4.89 18.68 1.30
C ASN A 36 -4.64 17.94 -0.03
N PRO A 37 -4.75 18.64 -1.18
CA PRO A 37 -4.58 18.04 -2.51
C PRO A 37 -3.19 17.43 -2.78
N GLU A 38 -2.18 17.80 -1.99
CA GLU A 38 -0.80 17.29 -2.12
C GLU A 38 -0.53 16.07 -1.21
N TRP A 39 -1.52 15.65 -0.42
CA TRP A 39 -1.38 14.50 0.48
C TRP A 39 -1.16 13.19 -0.27
N LEU A 40 -1.94 12.97 -1.34
CA LEU A 40 -1.94 11.74 -2.12
C LEU A 40 -1.67 12.07 -3.59
N LEU A 41 -0.57 11.55 -4.11
CA LEU A 41 -0.06 11.94 -5.43
C LEU A 41 0.30 10.72 -6.29
N PRO A 42 0.12 10.78 -7.63
CA PRO A 42 -0.42 11.92 -8.38
C PRO A 42 -1.94 12.06 -8.24
N SER A 43 -2.46 13.26 -8.51
CA SER A 43 -3.90 13.57 -8.39
C SER A 43 -4.79 12.63 -9.21
N LYS A 44 -4.31 12.16 -10.36
CA LYS A 44 -4.99 11.14 -11.18
C LYS A 44 -5.28 9.86 -10.39
N MET A 45 -4.30 9.37 -9.62
CA MET A 45 -4.45 8.18 -8.79
C MET A 45 -5.44 8.43 -7.66
N THR A 46 -5.39 9.61 -7.04
CA THR A 46 -6.33 10.01 -5.99
C THR A 46 -7.77 10.06 -6.52
N ASN A 47 -7.96 10.59 -7.73
CA ASN A 47 -9.27 10.59 -8.40
C ASN A 47 -9.77 9.18 -8.70
N GLU A 48 -8.90 8.27 -9.15
CA GLU A 48 -9.24 6.86 -9.33
C GLU A 48 -9.64 6.18 -8.02
N MET A 49 -8.98 6.52 -6.90
CA MET A 49 -9.35 6.00 -5.58
C MET A 49 -10.74 6.47 -5.17
N ILE A 50 -11.03 7.76 -5.37
CA ILE A 50 -12.35 8.34 -5.09
C ILE A 50 -13.40 7.65 -5.94
N SER A 51 -13.25 7.68 -7.28
CA SER A 51 -14.29 7.21 -8.21
C SER A 51 -14.59 5.73 -8.07
N ASN A 52 -13.56 4.90 -7.88
CA ASN A 52 -13.71 3.45 -7.97
C ASN A 52 -13.97 2.78 -6.62
N PHE A 53 -13.67 3.46 -5.49
CA PHE A 53 -13.73 2.82 -4.17
C PHE A 53 -14.44 3.63 -3.10
N VAL A 54 -14.39 4.96 -3.14
CA VAL A 54 -14.91 5.79 -2.04
C VAL A 54 -16.29 6.36 -2.38
N SER A 55 -16.54 6.75 -3.63
CA SER A 55 -17.79 7.39 -4.05
C SER A 55 -19.04 6.52 -3.85
N GLU A 56 -18.91 5.20 -3.97
CA GLU A 56 -20.02 4.26 -3.77
C GLU A 56 -20.26 3.91 -2.29
N GLY A 57 -19.36 4.34 -1.39
CA GLY A 57 -19.33 3.92 0.00
C GLY A 57 -18.25 2.87 0.26
N LEU A 58 -17.38 3.12 1.25
CA LEU A 58 -16.42 2.14 1.72
C LEU A 58 -17.17 0.97 2.37
N GLU A 59 -16.73 -0.25 2.08
CA GLU A 59 -17.19 -1.44 2.79
C GLU A 59 -16.25 -1.79 3.95
N ASP A 60 -16.78 -2.45 4.98
CA ASP A 60 -15.96 -2.89 6.10
C ASP A 60 -14.94 -3.94 5.63
N LEU A 61 -13.73 -3.85 6.16
CA LEU A 61 -12.60 -4.61 5.66
C LEU A 61 -12.36 -5.84 6.52
N SER A 62 -12.45 -7.02 5.92
CA SER A 62 -12.02 -8.25 6.58
C SER A 62 -10.50 -8.23 6.82
N VAL A 63 -10.10 -8.28 8.10
CA VAL A 63 -8.70 -8.12 8.55
C VAL A 63 -8.10 -9.38 9.16
N THR A 64 -8.84 -10.50 9.21
CA THR A 64 -8.33 -11.79 9.70
C THR A 64 -8.77 -12.96 8.83
N ARG A 65 -8.14 -14.12 8.99
CA ARG A 65 -8.49 -15.38 8.34
C ARG A 65 -8.36 -16.53 9.34
N VAL A 66 -9.18 -17.56 9.23
CA VAL A 66 -9.11 -18.75 10.11
C VAL A 66 -8.36 -19.93 9.49
N ASN A 67 -8.26 -19.99 8.15
CA ASN A 67 -7.67 -21.12 7.43
C ASN A 67 -6.21 -20.87 6.99
N ILE A 68 -5.48 -20.03 7.73
CA ILE A 68 -4.07 -19.71 7.46
C ILE A 68 -3.25 -20.05 8.70
N ASN A 69 -2.32 -20.99 8.55
CA ASN A 69 -1.43 -21.38 9.65
C ASN A 69 -0.14 -20.53 9.70
N TRP A 70 0.27 -19.99 8.55
CA TRP A 70 1.45 -19.14 8.43
C TRP A 70 1.07 -17.66 8.45
N GLY A 71 1.23 -17.02 9.61
CA GLY A 71 0.98 -15.60 9.82
C GLY A 71 0.90 -15.28 11.31
N ILE A 72 0.63 -14.01 11.63
CA ILE A 72 0.55 -13.53 13.01
C ILE A 72 -0.83 -13.90 13.58
N LYS A 73 -0.87 -14.72 14.64
CA LYS A 73 -2.11 -15.05 15.35
C LYS A 73 -2.55 -13.88 16.22
N THR A 74 -3.85 -13.65 16.36
CA THR A 74 -4.35 -12.67 17.33
C THR A 74 -4.26 -13.25 18.75
N ASN A 75 -4.07 -12.38 19.74
CA ASN A 75 -3.92 -12.82 21.13
C ASN A 75 -5.27 -13.22 21.76
N GLU A 76 -6.34 -12.55 21.35
CA GLU A 76 -7.70 -12.71 21.86
C GLU A 76 -8.39 -13.94 21.30
N ASP A 77 -8.10 -14.29 20.04
CA ASP A 77 -8.63 -15.48 19.37
C ASP A 77 -7.59 -16.14 18.44
N PRO A 78 -6.73 -17.03 18.97
CA PRO A 78 -5.65 -17.67 18.21
C PRO A 78 -6.09 -18.51 17.00
N LYS A 79 -7.40 -18.78 16.83
CA LYS A 79 -7.93 -19.36 15.59
C LYS A 79 -7.76 -18.39 14.42
N HIS A 80 -7.84 -17.10 14.68
CA HIS A 80 -7.68 -16.04 13.70
C HIS A 80 -6.22 -15.66 13.49
N THR A 81 -5.89 -15.42 12.23
CA THR A 81 -4.60 -14.94 11.76
C THR A 81 -4.81 -13.59 11.12
N LEU A 82 -3.98 -12.60 11.46
CA LEU A 82 -3.99 -11.30 10.82
C LEU A 82 -3.83 -11.47 9.31
N TYR A 83 -4.69 -10.80 8.56
CA TYR A 83 -4.59 -10.77 7.11
C TYR A 83 -3.61 -9.66 6.68
N VAL A 84 -3.17 -9.73 5.43
CA VAL A 84 -2.06 -8.95 4.88
C VAL A 84 -2.16 -7.44 5.12
N TRP A 85 -3.37 -6.88 5.24
CA TRP A 85 -3.57 -5.45 5.44
C TRP A 85 -3.00 -4.95 6.77
N LEU A 86 -3.24 -5.65 7.88
CA LEU A 86 -2.72 -5.24 9.20
C LEU A 86 -1.28 -5.69 9.41
N ASP A 87 -0.88 -6.81 8.83
CA ASP A 87 0.49 -7.31 8.93
C ASP A 87 1.46 -6.42 8.13
N ALA A 88 1.25 -6.36 6.80
CA ALA A 88 2.22 -5.70 5.92
C ALA A 88 2.26 -4.18 6.12
N LEU A 89 1.14 -3.49 6.30
CA LEU A 89 1.16 -2.01 6.38
C LEU A 89 1.82 -1.50 7.66
N PHE A 90 1.76 -2.26 8.76
CA PHE A 90 2.38 -1.87 10.02
C PHE A 90 3.91 -2.03 10.04
N ASN A 91 4.52 -2.56 8.96
CA ASN A 91 5.97 -2.60 8.82
C ASN A 91 6.62 -1.22 9.01
N TYR A 92 5.96 -0.15 8.54
CA TYR A 92 6.51 1.21 8.57
C TYR A 92 6.78 1.72 9.98
N VAL A 93 5.92 1.37 10.93
CA VAL A 93 6.01 1.82 12.32
C VAL A 93 6.73 0.79 13.19
N SER A 94 6.50 -0.51 12.95
CA SER A 94 7.16 -1.58 13.70
C SER A 94 8.68 -1.64 13.45
N ALA A 95 9.14 -1.33 12.24
CA ALA A 95 10.57 -1.21 11.94
C ALA A 95 11.27 -0.09 12.73
N LEU A 96 10.50 0.90 13.21
CA LEU A 96 10.98 1.99 14.05
C LEU A 96 10.80 1.72 15.57
N GLY A 97 10.30 0.55 15.94
CA GLY A 97 10.06 0.20 17.34
C GLY A 97 8.75 0.77 17.91
N PHE A 98 7.69 0.87 17.08
CA PHE A 98 6.37 1.23 17.57
C PHE A 98 5.86 0.25 18.64
N ASP A 99 5.45 0.79 19.77
CA ASP A 99 4.82 0.10 20.89
C ASP A 99 3.90 1.09 21.61
N LEU A 100 2.75 0.62 22.12
CA LEU A 100 1.75 1.48 22.74
C LEU A 100 2.16 1.96 24.14
N ASP A 101 2.92 1.15 24.87
CA ASP A 101 3.31 1.41 26.25
C ASP A 101 4.73 1.97 26.35
N ASN A 102 5.63 1.52 25.47
CA ASN A 102 7.04 1.89 25.48
C ASN A 102 7.60 2.09 24.06
N PRO A 103 7.23 3.19 23.38
CA PRO A 103 7.69 3.47 22.01
C PRO A 103 9.20 3.60 21.93
N GLY A 104 9.80 3.03 20.90
CA GLY A 104 11.24 3.13 20.63
C GLY A 104 11.67 4.52 20.19
N ASP A 105 12.94 4.86 20.46
CA ASP A 105 13.52 6.17 20.14
C ASP A 105 13.40 6.54 18.65
N ASP A 106 13.54 5.57 17.75
CA ASP A 106 13.42 5.79 16.31
C ASP A 106 11.98 6.09 15.89
N TYR A 107 10.98 5.43 16.48
CA TYR A 107 9.57 5.76 16.24
C TYR A 107 9.27 7.18 16.73
N LEU A 108 9.72 7.53 17.95
CA LEU A 108 9.56 8.87 18.49
C LEU A 108 10.22 9.92 17.60
N LYS A 109 11.44 9.66 17.12
CA LYS A 109 12.23 10.62 16.34
C LYS A 109 11.71 10.78 14.91
N TYR A 110 11.42 9.69 14.22
CA TYR A 110 11.16 9.70 12.78
C TYR A 110 9.67 9.67 12.43
N TRP A 111 8.82 9.08 13.27
CA TRP A 111 7.39 8.99 13.01
C TRP A 111 6.58 9.99 13.83
N GLU A 112 6.66 9.92 15.16
CA GLU A 112 5.80 10.74 16.02
C GLU A 112 6.20 12.22 15.99
N ASN A 113 7.48 12.52 16.22
CA ASN A 113 8.02 13.89 16.23
C ASN A 113 8.71 14.29 14.93
N GLY A 114 8.80 13.38 13.95
CA GLY A 114 9.43 13.67 12.66
C GLY A 114 8.65 14.71 11.88
N ASP A 115 9.32 15.57 11.12
CA ASP A 115 8.67 16.67 10.38
C ASP A 115 7.76 16.15 9.26
N GLU A 116 8.31 15.30 8.39
CA GLU A 116 7.65 14.80 7.18
C GLU A 116 7.82 13.29 7.01
N ILE A 117 6.69 12.59 6.87
CA ILE A 117 6.62 11.16 6.57
C ILE A 117 6.17 11.02 5.12
N VAL A 118 7.05 10.48 4.28
CA VAL A 118 6.80 10.25 2.85
C VAL A 118 6.82 8.76 2.54
N HIS A 119 5.75 8.27 1.92
CA HIS A 119 5.70 6.92 1.36
C HIS A 119 5.82 6.96 -0.16
N ILE A 120 6.73 6.16 -0.71
CA ILE A 120 6.89 5.97 -2.15
C ILE A 120 6.50 4.52 -2.46
N ILE A 121 5.49 4.36 -3.31
CA ILE A 121 4.89 3.07 -3.62
C ILE A 121 4.63 2.91 -5.12
N GLY A 122 4.52 1.67 -5.59
CA GLY A 122 4.02 1.41 -6.94
C GLY A 122 2.51 1.61 -7.02
N LYS A 123 2.01 2.10 -8.16
CA LYS A 123 0.58 2.41 -8.34
C LYS A 123 -0.39 1.24 -8.09
N GLU A 124 0.08 0.00 -8.17
CA GLU A 124 -0.75 -1.20 -7.97
C GLU A 124 -1.18 -1.42 -6.52
N ILE A 125 -0.47 -0.83 -5.56
CA ILE A 125 -0.77 -0.90 -4.13
C ILE A 125 -1.33 0.42 -3.58
N SER A 126 -1.66 1.39 -4.45
CA SER A 126 -2.20 2.70 -4.06
C SER A 126 -3.43 2.58 -3.19
N ARG A 127 -4.39 1.72 -3.53
CA ARG A 127 -5.60 1.53 -2.72
C ARG A 127 -5.30 1.23 -1.25
N PHE A 128 -4.32 0.36 -1.01
CA PHE A 128 -3.98 -0.07 0.34
C PHE A 128 -3.30 1.04 1.14
N HIS A 129 -2.47 1.85 0.50
CA HIS A 129 -1.74 2.92 1.19
C HIS A 129 -2.54 4.21 1.28
N PHE A 130 -3.24 4.57 0.21
CA PHE A 130 -4.04 5.79 0.15
C PHE A 130 -5.24 5.69 1.07
N ILE A 131 -5.92 4.54 1.11
CA ILE A 131 -7.16 4.35 1.86
C ILE A 131 -6.92 3.58 3.15
N TYR A 132 -6.43 2.33 3.08
CA TYR A 132 -6.44 1.45 4.26
C TYR A 132 -5.43 1.92 5.31
N TRP A 133 -4.20 2.19 4.90
CA TRP A 133 -3.13 2.61 5.80
C TRP A 133 -3.44 3.93 6.49
N THR A 134 -3.87 4.95 5.74
CA THR A 134 -4.21 6.25 6.31
C THR A 134 -5.38 6.14 7.30
N ILE A 135 -6.39 5.33 6.98
CA ILE A 135 -7.49 5.05 7.90
C ILE A 135 -7.02 4.27 9.15
N PHE A 136 -6.15 3.28 9.01
CA PHE A 136 -5.60 2.55 10.15
C PHE A 136 -4.81 3.47 11.09
N THR A 137 -3.91 4.30 10.54
CA THR A 137 -3.15 5.28 11.33
C THR A 137 -4.07 6.28 12.04
N LYS A 138 -5.12 6.75 11.34
CA LYS A 138 -6.13 7.64 11.92
C LYS A 138 -6.91 6.98 13.05
N ALA A 139 -7.34 5.75 12.86
CA ALA A 139 -8.11 4.98 13.84
C ALA A 139 -7.28 4.66 15.08
N LEU A 140 -5.99 4.38 14.90
CA LEU A 140 -5.04 4.15 15.99
C LEU A 140 -4.64 5.45 16.70
N GLY A 141 -4.95 6.62 16.14
CA GLY A 141 -4.61 7.92 16.71
C GLY A 141 -3.14 8.32 16.55
N ILE A 142 -2.40 7.63 15.68
CA ILE A 142 -1.00 7.97 15.38
C ILE A 142 -0.91 8.94 14.19
N LYS A 143 0.25 9.57 14.03
CA LYS A 143 0.49 10.50 12.91
C LYS A 143 0.25 9.79 11.57
N VAL A 144 -0.62 10.38 10.77
CA VAL A 144 -0.91 9.95 9.39
C VAL A 144 0.25 10.42 8.49
N PRO A 145 0.71 9.62 7.51
CA PRO A 145 1.79 10.04 6.61
C PRO A 145 1.49 11.38 5.94
N ASN A 146 2.47 12.28 5.90
CA ASN A 146 2.32 13.62 5.33
C ASN A 146 2.09 13.57 3.82
N LYS A 147 2.74 12.62 3.12
CA LYS A 147 2.59 12.42 1.69
C LYS A 147 2.71 10.95 1.32
N ILE A 148 1.88 10.52 0.37
CA ILE A 148 1.98 9.20 -0.25
C ILE A 148 2.03 9.38 -1.76
N TYR A 149 3.13 8.93 -2.35
CA TYR A 149 3.40 9.02 -3.77
C TYR A 149 3.34 7.64 -4.44
N ALA A 150 2.50 7.53 -5.46
CA ALA A 150 2.36 6.37 -6.31
C ALA A 150 3.09 6.56 -7.64
N HIS A 151 4.21 5.87 -7.84
CA HIS A 151 4.92 5.86 -9.12
C HIS A 151 4.32 4.84 -10.11
N GLY A 152 4.55 5.04 -11.40
CA GLY A 152 4.13 4.11 -12.44
C GLY A 152 4.95 2.83 -12.49
N LEU A 153 4.60 1.97 -13.43
CA LEU A 153 5.28 0.70 -13.66
C LEU A 153 6.31 0.85 -14.77
N LEU A 154 7.41 0.12 -14.63
CA LEU A 154 8.35 -0.07 -15.73
C LEU A 154 7.75 -1.05 -16.75
N ARG A 155 7.82 -0.67 -18.02
CA ARG A 155 7.37 -1.46 -19.17
C ARG A 155 8.56 -2.00 -19.95
N ASP A 156 8.33 -3.10 -20.65
CA ASP A 156 9.32 -3.60 -21.61
C ASP A 156 9.32 -2.75 -22.90
N LYS A 157 10.25 -3.06 -23.81
CA LYS A 157 10.39 -2.37 -25.10
C LYS A 157 9.12 -2.37 -25.97
N ASP A 158 8.19 -3.30 -25.72
CA ASP A 158 6.94 -3.46 -26.46
C ASP A 158 5.76 -2.81 -25.69
N GLY A 159 6.05 -2.08 -24.61
CA GLY A 159 5.08 -1.39 -23.76
C GLY A 159 4.31 -2.32 -22.81
N ARG A 160 4.74 -3.57 -22.61
CA ARG A 160 4.05 -4.52 -21.71
C ARG A 160 4.56 -4.36 -20.28
N LYS A 161 3.70 -4.62 -19.29
CA LYS A 161 4.13 -4.69 -17.88
C LYS A 161 5.24 -5.73 -17.76
N MET A 162 6.34 -5.38 -17.10
CA MET A 162 7.35 -6.38 -16.75
C MET A 162 6.80 -7.33 -15.67
N SER A 163 6.86 -8.63 -15.92
CA SER A 163 6.50 -9.66 -14.94
C SER A 163 7.32 -10.92 -15.14
N LYS A 164 7.64 -11.59 -14.02
CA LYS A 164 8.34 -12.89 -14.05
C LYS A 164 7.59 -13.93 -14.90
N SER A 165 6.26 -13.89 -14.88
CA SER A 165 5.41 -14.80 -15.66
C SER A 165 5.50 -14.58 -17.18
N LEU A 166 5.85 -13.38 -17.64
CA LEU A 166 6.02 -13.05 -19.05
C LEU A 166 7.48 -13.20 -19.52
N ASN A 167 8.40 -13.52 -18.59
CA ASN A 167 9.84 -13.65 -18.83
C ASN A 167 10.43 -12.42 -19.57
N ASN A 168 9.89 -11.23 -19.28
CA ASN A 168 10.29 -9.95 -19.88
C ASN A 168 10.92 -8.98 -18.87
N VAL A 169 11.34 -9.51 -17.71
CA VAL A 169 11.99 -8.71 -16.66
C VAL A 169 13.44 -8.46 -17.03
N ILE A 170 13.89 -7.22 -16.84
CA ILE A 170 15.31 -6.89 -16.87
C ILE A 170 15.84 -7.02 -15.44
N GLU A 171 16.82 -7.91 -15.26
CA GLU A 171 17.49 -8.07 -13.97
C GLU A 171 18.39 -6.86 -13.67
N PRO A 172 18.29 -6.24 -12.48
CA PRO A 172 19.18 -5.14 -12.10
C PRO A 172 20.66 -5.51 -12.19
N GLU A 173 21.03 -6.74 -11.84
CA GLU A 173 22.39 -7.27 -11.90
C GLU A 173 22.97 -7.21 -13.32
N TYR A 174 22.14 -7.49 -14.33
CA TYR A 174 22.54 -7.33 -15.72
C TYR A 174 22.86 -5.86 -16.06
N LEU A 175 22.07 -4.91 -15.55
CA LEU A 175 22.33 -3.48 -15.74
C LEU A 175 23.64 -3.05 -15.06
N PHE A 176 23.85 -3.45 -13.80
CA PHE A 176 25.08 -3.15 -13.05
C PHE A 176 26.33 -3.76 -13.69
N SER A 177 26.20 -4.89 -14.39
CA SER A 177 27.33 -5.48 -15.14
C SER A 177 27.74 -4.67 -16.37
N LYS A 178 26.86 -3.79 -16.89
CA LYS A 178 27.06 -3.08 -18.16
C LYS A 178 27.22 -1.58 -18.00
N TYR A 179 26.63 -0.99 -16.98
CA TYR A 179 26.60 0.45 -16.77
C TYR A 179 26.98 0.78 -15.33
N HIS A 180 27.64 1.93 -15.16
CA HIS A 180 27.92 2.50 -13.84
C HIS A 180 26.61 2.81 -13.09
N ASP A 181 26.59 2.56 -11.78
CA ASP A 181 25.41 2.71 -10.92
C ASP A 181 24.73 4.08 -11.06
N GLU A 182 25.52 5.15 -11.12
CA GLU A 182 25.01 6.52 -11.30
C GLU A 182 24.31 6.73 -12.64
N MET A 183 24.72 6.05 -13.72
CA MET A 183 24.01 6.13 -15.00
C MET A 183 22.64 5.45 -14.91
N ILE A 184 22.56 4.32 -14.20
CA ILE A 184 21.31 3.58 -13.99
C ILE A 184 20.34 4.41 -13.15
N LYS A 185 20.82 4.96 -12.02
CA LYS A 185 20.02 5.85 -11.15
C LYS A 185 19.56 7.09 -11.91
N TYR A 186 20.47 7.75 -12.64
CA TYR A 186 20.13 8.93 -13.42
C TYR A 186 19.07 8.63 -14.48
N TYR A 187 19.19 7.50 -15.20
CA TYR A 187 18.18 7.08 -16.17
C TYR A 187 16.80 6.94 -15.53
N PHE A 188 16.67 6.19 -14.44
CA PHE A 188 15.37 5.99 -13.80
C PHE A 188 14.81 7.27 -13.17
N ALA A 189 15.68 8.16 -12.67
CA ALA A 189 15.27 9.44 -12.08
C ALA A 189 14.91 10.53 -13.10
N SER A 190 15.43 10.46 -14.33
CA SER A 190 15.27 11.53 -15.33
C SER A 190 14.46 11.15 -16.56
N ALA A 191 14.46 9.88 -16.97
CA ALA A 191 13.79 9.43 -18.18
C ALA A 191 12.32 9.08 -17.95
N ILE A 192 11.92 8.82 -16.71
CA ILE A 192 10.57 8.40 -16.35
C ILE A 192 9.87 9.52 -15.60
N THR A 193 8.81 10.06 -16.19
CA THR A 193 7.97 11.05 -15.53
C THR A 193 7.30 10.43 -14.31
N PHE A 194 7.43 11.09 -13.16
CA PHE A 194 6.86 10.60 -11.92
C PHE A 194 5.32 10.45 -12.01
N GLY A 195 4.80 9.28 -11.65
CA GLY A 195 3.38 8.95 -11.73
C GLY A 195 2.92 8.37 -13.08
N GLU A 196 3.75 8.45 -14.11
CA GLU A 196 3.53 7.80 -15.41
C GLU A 196 4.28 6.46 -15.49
N ASP A 197 3.83 5.59 -16.39
CA ASP A 197 4.57 4.37 -16.69
C ASP A 197 5.79 4.70 -17.55
N GLY A 198 6.92 4.06 -17.22
CA GLY A 198 8.21 4.24 -17.90
C GLY A 198 8.63 3.06 -18.75
#